data_AF-A0A960I454-F1
#
_entry.id   AF-A0A960I454-F1
#
_cell.length_a   1.000
_cell.length_b   1.000
_cell.length_c   1.000
_cell.angle_alpha   90.00
_cell.angle_beta   90.00
_cell.angle_gamma   90.00
#
_symmetry.space_group_name_H-M   'P 1'
#
loop_
_entity.id
_entity.type
_entity.pdbx_description
1 polymer ?
#
loop_
_entity_poly.entity_id
_entity_poly.type
_entity_poly.pdbx_seq_one_letter_code
_entity_poly.pdbx_strand_id
1 'polypeptide(L)'
;LTFHAAKGREWWGVFVTGVEEGLVPHSSAMSPAQQAEEARLAYVAVTRAAHHLVLTAAEERNGRTAAPSRWIDAIVESAVADRPAPPPAPRRRVVDPLAPYTAWRAAVARASGQPERAVCSDRVLRSLLEDPPADASALATRLG
;
A
#
# COMPACT_ATOMS: atom_id res chain seq x y z
N LEU A 1 4.39 -26.92 -11.45
CA LEU A 1 5.04 -27.48 -10.24
C LEU A 1 3.94 -28.12 -9.38
N THR A 2 4.21 -29.23 -8.70
CA THR A 2 3.25 -29.83 -7.74
C THR A 2 3.52 -29.33 -6.32
N PHE A 3 2.57 -29.50 -5.40
CA PHE A 3 2.75 -29.12 -3.99
C PHE A 3 3.96 -29.82 -3.36
N HIS A 4 4.14 -31.11 -3.67
CA HIS A 4 5.29 -31.89 -3.25
C HIS A 4 6.62 -31.29 -3.74
N ALA A 5 6.69 -30.89 -5.01
CA ALA A 5 7.89 -30.30 -5.59
C ALA A 5 8.18 -28.87 -5.10
N ALA A 6 7.22 -28.23 -4.43
CA ALA A 6 7.37 -26.90 -3.85
C ALA A 6 8.10 -26.90 -2.51
N LYS A 7 8.23 -28.04 -1.85
CA LYS A 7 8.90 -28.17 -0.55
C LYS A 7 10.34 -27.64 -0.61
N GLY A 8 10.68 -26.76 0.33
CA GLY A 8 12.02 -26.18 0.45
C GLY A 8 12.36 -25.06 -0.54
N ARG A 9 11.36 -24.54 -1.27
CA ARG A 9 11.50 -23.39 -2.17
C ARG A 9 10.54 -22.30 -1.72
N GLU A 10 10.84 -21.05 -2.04
CA GLU A 10 9.97 -19.89 -1.79
C GLU A 10 10.03 -18.95 -2.98
N TRP A 11 8.93 -18.24 -3.23
CA TRP A 11 8.81 -17.30 -4.34
C TRP A 11 8.18 -16.00 -3.87
N TRP A 12 8.50 -14.91 -4.56
CA TRP A 12 7.92 -13.61 -4.28
C TRP A 12 6.38 -13.62 -4.38
N GLY A 13 5.85 -14.28 -5.41
CA GLY A 13 4.43 -14.54 -5.56
C GLY A 13 4.15 -15.98 -5.98
N VAL A 14 3.04 -16.55 -5.50
CA VAL A 14 2.58 -17.91 -5.81
C VAL A 14 1.13 -17.89 -6.25
N PHE A 15 0.86 -18.61 -7.34
CA PHE A 15 -0.49 -18.91 -7.81
C PHE A 15 -0.80 -20.38 -7.50
N VAL A 16 -1.78 -20.61 -6.63
CA VAL A 16 -2.30 -21.95 -6.37
C VAL A 16 -3.56 -22.11 -7.21
N THR A 17 -3.49 -23.02 -8.19
CA THR A 17 -4.56 -23.23 -9.16
C THR A 17 -5.36 -24.48 -8.87
N GLY A 18 -6.67 -24.43 -9.13
CA GLY A 18 -7.56 -25.58 -8.95
C GLY A 18 -7.84 -25.87 -7.47
N VAL A 19 -8.03 -24.81 -6.69
CA VAL A 19 -8.40 -24.88 -5.27
C VAL A 19 -9.90 -25.21 -5.17
N GLU A 20 -10.23 -26.43 -5.57
CA GLU A 20 -11.57 -26.95 -5.81
C GLU A 20 -11.77 -28.27 -5.06
N GLU A 21 -13.01 -28.60 -4.69
CA GLU A 21 -13.33 -29.92 -4.16
C GLU A 21 -12.98 -31.03 -5.16
N GLY A 22 -12.30 -32.07 -4.66
CA GLY A 22 -11.81 -33.18 -5.45
C GLY A 22 -10.41 -32.97 -6.06
N LEU A 23 -9.92 -31.73 -6.11
CA LEU A 23 -8.52 -31.41 -6.45
C LEU A 23 -7.70 -31.04 -5.21
N VAL A 24 -8.24 -30.16 -4.36
CA VAL A 24 -7.65 -29.71 -3.11
C VAL A 24 -8.77 -29.59 -2.05
N PRO A 25 -8.95 -30.56 -1.15
CA PRO A 25 -8.26 -31.85 -1.08
C PRO A 25 -8.52 -32.73 -2.31
N HIS A 26 -7.53 -33.54 -2.68
CA HIS A 26 -7.70 -34.53 -3.74
C HIS A 26 -8.73 -35.60 -3.34
N SER A 27 -9.61 -35.98 -4.27
CA SER A 27 -10.74 -36.90 -3.99
C SER A 27 -10.32 -38.31 -3.53
N SER A 28 -9.06 -38.69 -3.70
CA SER A 28 -8.52 -39.96 -3.22
C SER A 28 -8.21 -39.97 -1.73
N ALA A 29 -8.16 -38.80 -1.07
CA ALA A 29 -7.87 -38.69 0.35
C ALA A 29 -9.12 -38.99 1.20
N MET A 30 -9.41 -40.28 1.38
CA MET A 30 -10.63 -40.73 2.06
C MET A 30 -10.45 -40.90 3.56
N SER A 31 -9.28 -41.38 4.00
CA SER A 31 -9.01 -41.59 5.42
C SER A 31 -8.62 -40.28 6.14
N PRO A 32 -8.85 -40.17 7.46
CA PRO A 32 -8.41 -38.99 8.23
C PRO A 32 -6.92 -38.68 8.08
N ALA A 33 -6.07 -39.70 7.99
CA ALA A 33 -4.63 -39.53 7.79
C ALA A 33 -4.30 -38.96 6.41
N GLN A 34 -4.97 -39.41 5.35
CA GLN A 34 -4.80 -38.86 4.01
C GLN A 34 -5.31 -37.42 3.90
N GLN A 35 -6.45 -37.12 4.53
CA GLN A 35 -6.99 -35.76 4.57
C GLN A 35 -6.05 -34.80 5.32
N ALA A 36 -5.45 -35.26 6.42
CA ALA A 36 -4.44 -34.50 7.14
C ALA A 36 -3.18 -34.23 6.29
N GLU A 37 -2.74 -35.20 5.49
CA GLU A 37 -1.62 -34.99 4.58
C GLU A 37 -1.96 -34.01 3.45
N GLU A 38 -3.15 -34.09 2.85
CA GLU A 38 -3.61 -33.10 1.86
C GLU A 38 -3.67 -31.69 2.47
N ALA A 39 -4.13 -31.57 3.72
CA ALA A 39 -4.14 -30.28 4.43
C ALA A 39 -2.71 -29.75 4.65
N ARG A 40 -1.77 -30.64 4.99
CA ARG A 40 -0.35 -30.31 5.09
C ARG A 40 0.23 -29.86 3.75
N LEU A 41 -0.11 -30.53 2.65
CA LEU A 41 0.36 -30.15 1.31
C LEU A 41 -0.20 -28.80 0.87
N ALA A 42 -1.48 -28.54 1.13
CA ALA A 42 -2.10 -27.22 0.90
C ALA A 42 -1.40 -26.13 1.72
N TYR A 43 -1.15 -26.38 3.01
CA TYR A 43 -0.38 -25.47 3.87
C TYR A 43 1.03 -25.22 3.33
N VAL A 44 1.74 -26.27 2.89
CA VAL A 44 3.06 -26.13 2.26
C VAL A 44 2.95 -25.21 1.05
N ALA A 45 2.01 -25.45 0.12
CA ALA A 45 1.85 -24.66 -1.09
C ALA A 45 1.56 -23.18 -0.80
N VAL A 46 0.64 -22.90 0.12
CA VAL A 46 0.25 -21.55 0.55
C VAL A 46 1.43 -20.79 1.16
N THR A 47 2.18 -21.44 2.06
CA THR A 47 3.33 -20.84 2.75
C THR A 47 4.57 -20.67 1.87
N ARG A 48 4.54 -21.08 0.59
CA ARG A 48 5.63 -20.78 -0.34
C ARG A 48 5.60 -19.36 -0.87
N ALA A 49 4.50 -18.64 -0.68
CA ALA A 49 4.35 -17.23 -1.05
C ALA A 49 5.03 -16.33 -0.02
N ALA A 50 6.01 -15.54 -0.44
CA ALA A 50 6.65 -14.55 0.43
C ALA A 50 5.84 -13.24 0.54
N HIS A 51 5.22 -12.80 -0.56
CA HIS A 51 4.49 -11.51 -0.60
C HIS A 51 3.08 -11.62 -1.16
N HIS A 52 2.91 -12.37 -2.24
CA HIS A 52 1.62 -12.46 -2.94
C HIS A 52 1.17 -13.90 -3.09
N LEU A 53 -0.03 -14.19 -2.58
CA LEU A 53 -0.71 -15.46 -2.79
C LEU A 53 -1.98 -15.22 -3.59
N VAL A 54 -2.15 -15.96 -4.68
CA VAL A 54 -3.39 -15.98 -5.46
C VAL A 54 -3.93 -17.39 -5.49
N LEU A 55 -5.18 -17.55 -5.08
CA LEU A 55 -5.91 -18.81 -5.15
C LEU A 55 -6.92 -18.72 -6.29
N THR A 56 -7.07 -19.78 -7.08
CA THR A 56 -8.07 -19.83 -8.16
C THR A 56 -8.86 -21.12 -8.10
N ALA A 57 -10.16 -21.00 -8.35
CA ALA A 57 -11.11 -22.09 -8.51
C ALA A 57 -11.94 -21.82 -9.77
N ALA A 58 -12.25 -22.87 -10.53
CA ALA A 58 -13.16 -22.80 -11.67
C ALA A 58 -14.60 -23.05 -11.23
N GLU A 59 -15.57 -22.44 -11.91
CA GLU A 59 -17.00 -22.76 -11.76
C GLU A 59 -17.37 -24.08 -12.47
N GLU A 60 -16.64 -24.43 -13.53
CA GLU A 60 -16.81 -25.65 -14.29
C GLU A 60 -15.45 -26.21 -14.73
N ARG A 61 -15.28 -27.53 -14.61
CA ARG A 61 -14.09 -28.26 -15.08
C ARG A 61 -14.52 -29.53 -15.80
N ASN A 62 -14.03 -29.72 -17.02
CA ASN A 62 -14.30 -30.91 -17.85
C ASN A 62 -15.81 -31.21 -18.01
N GLY A 63 -16.64 -30.19 -18.20
CA GLY A 63 -18.09 -30.38 -18.38
C GLY A 63 -18.87 -30.63 -17.08
N ARG A 64 -18.26 -30.40 -15.91
CA ARG A 64 -18.88 -30.60 -14.60
C ARG A 64 -18.70 -29.37 -13.74
N THR A 65 -19.76 -28.97 -13.03
CA THR A 65 -19.69 -27.91 -12.03
C THR A 65 -18.63 -28.26 -10.99
N ALA A 66 -17.72 -27.32 -10.76
CA ALA A 66 -16.68 -27.44 -9.75
C ALA A 66 -17.06 -26.54 -8.55
N ALA A 67 -16.94 -27.07 -7.35
CA ALA A 67 -17.11 -26.31 -6.12
C ALA A 67 -15.75 -25.82 -5.63
N PRO A 68 -15.64 -24.59 -5.11
CA PRO A 68 -14.44 -24.15 -4.40
C PRO A 68 -14.07 -25.11 -3.26
N SER A 69 -12.77 -25.22 -2.97
CA SER A 69 -12.28 -26.03 -1.85
C SER A 69 -12.91 -25.61 -0.53
N ARG A 70 -13.31 -26.57 0.30
CA ARG A 70 -13.74 -26.32 1.69
C ARG A 70 -12.69 -25.60 2.56
N TRP A 71 -11.43 -25.55 2.12
CA TRP A 71 -10.35 -24.89 2.86
C TRP A 71 -10.12 -23.43 2.45
N ILE A 72 -10.79 -22.94 1.40
CA ILE A 72 -10.52 -21.61 0.86
C ILE A 72 -10.78 -20.52 1.91
N ASP A 73 -11.89 -20.60 2.64
CA ASP A 73 -12.26 -19.62 3.65
C ASP A 73 -11.27 -19.60 4.82
N ALA A 74 -10.88 -20.78 5.31
CA ALA A 74 -9.89 -20.92 6.37
C ALA A 74 -8.50 -20.39 5.97
N ILE A 75 -8.10 -20.61 4.71
CA ILE A 75 -6.83 -20.07 4.18
C ILE A 75 -6.90 -18.54 4.10
N VAL A 76 -8.01 -17.99 3.58
CA VAL A 76 -8.21 -16.54 3.46
C VAL A 76 -8.20 -15.88 4.84
N GLU A 77 -8.93 -16.43 5.81
CA GLU A 77 -8.98 -15.91 7.17
C GLU A 77 -7.59 -15.89 7.81
N SER A 78 -6.81 -16.97 7.65
CA SER A 78 -5.43 -17.04 8.12
C SER A 78 -4.52 -16.01 7.44
N ALA A 79 -4.66 -15.77 6.15
CA ALA A 79 -3.83 -14.82 5.41
C ALA A 79 -4.13 -13.36 5.79
N VAL A 80 -5.39 -13.04 6.11
CA VAL A 80 -5.80 -11.70 6.55
C VAL A 80 -5.30 -11.40 7.96
N ALA A 81 -5.33 -12.39 8.86
CA ALA A 81 -4.84 -12.23 10.23
C ALA A 81 -3.35 -11.89 10.30
N ASP A 82 -2.55 -12.40 9.36
CA ASP A 82 -1.09 -12.19 9.29
C ASP A 82 -0.69 -10.96 8.45
N ARG A 83 -1.68 -10.21 7.93
CA ARG A 83 -1.36 -9.05 7.08
C ARG A 83 -0.76 -7.94 7.94
N PRO A 84 0.49 -7.50 7.67
CA PRO A 84 1.03 -6.34 8.36
C PRO A 84 0.12 -5.13 8.13
N ALA A 85 -0.02 -4.29 9.16
CA ALA A 85 -0.74 -3.04 9.01
C ALA A 85 -0.22 -2.30 7.77
N PRO A 86 -1.10 -1.78 6.90
CA PRO A 86 -0.63 -1.01 5.75
C PRO A 86 0.28 0.09 6.27
N PRO A 87 1.42 0.35 5.59
CA PRO A 87 2.30 1.42 6.00
C PRO A 87 1.47 2.71 6.12
N PRO A 88 1.73 3.55 7.15
CA PRO A 88 0.99 4.81 7.29
C PRO A 88 1.10 5.57 5.97
N ALA A 89 -0.04 6.11 5.52
CA ALA A 89 -0.06 6.90 4.29
C ALA A 89 1.08 7.95 4.35
N PRO A 90 1.83 8.16 3.25
CA PRO A 90 2.90 9.13 3.25
C PRO A 90 2.34 10.46 3.75
N ARG A 91 2.91 10.99 4.85
CA ARG A 91 2.50 12.30 5.36
C ARG A 91 2.72 13.30 4.23
N ARG A 92 1.64 13.82 3.66
CA ARG A 92 1.72 14.89 2.67
C ARG A 92 2.56 16.01 3.30
N ARG A 93 3.72 16.30 2.74
CA ARG A 93 4.57 17.38 3.21
C ARG A 93 3.76 18.65 3.04
N VAL A 94 3.30 19.24 4.14
CA VAL A 94 2.68 20.56 4.12
C VAL A 94 3.83 21.53 3.84
N VAL A 95 3.94 21.95 2.57
CA VAL A 95 4.84 23.05 2.21
C VAL A 95 4.19 24.31 2.75
N ASP A 96 4.86 25.02 3.66
CA ASP A 96 4.40 26.34 4.10
C ASP A 96 4.47 27.29 2.89
N PRO A 97 3.33 27.75 2.38
CA PRO A 97 3.31 28.62 1.20
C PRO A 97 3.98 29.98 1.48
N LEU A 98 4.09 30.38 2.75
CA LEU A 98 4.76 31.63 3.13
C LEU A 98 6.27 31.51 3.22
N ALA A 99 6.84 30.30 3.26
CA ALA A 99 8.28 30.08 3.49
C ALA A 99 9.20 30.93 2.58
N PRO A 100 8.93 31.10 1.26
CA PRO A 100 9.76 31.96 0.42
C PRO A 100 9.70 33.43 0.85
N TYR A 101 8.52 33.92 1.24
CA TYR A 101 8.31 35.32 1.59
C TYR A 101 8.82 35.66 2.99
N THR A 102 8.69 34.76 3.96
CA THR A 102 9.33 34.92 5.29
C THR A 102 10.86 34.86 5.18
N ALA A 103 11.41 33.98 4.34
CA ALA A 103 12.85 33.93 4.09
C ALA A 103 13.37 35.23 3.44
N TRP A 104 12.64 35.75 2.45
CA TRP A 104 12.92 37.04 1.83
C TRP A 104 12.87 38.18 2.85
N ARG A 105 11.80 38.27 3.66
CA ARG A 105 11.65 39.31 4.69
C ARG A 105 12.80 39.29 5.68
N ALA A 106 13.19 38.10 6.16
CA ALA A 106 14.32 37.94 7.07
C ALA A 106 15.65 38.37 6.43
N ALA A 107 15.85 38.12 5.13
CA ALA A 107 17.03 38.56 4.42
C ALA A 107 17.10 40.09 4.29
N VAL A 108 15.99 40.73 3.92
CA VAL A 108 15.89 42.19 3.81
C VAL A 108 16.08 42.86 5.18
N ALA A 109 15.42 42.34 6.23
CA ALA A 109 15.55 42.85 7.60
C ALA A 109 16.99 42.83 8.10
N ARG A 110 17.72 41.72 7.85
CA ARG A 110 19.15 41.62 8.17
C ARG A 110 19.99 42.64 7.39
N ALA A 111 19.71 42.84 6.11
CA ALA A 111 20.46 43.76 5.26
C ALA A 111 20.22 45.24 5.61
N SER A 112 19.00 45.59 6.01
CA SER A 112 18.61 46.97 6.36
C SER A 112 18.81 47.31 7.84
N GLY A 113 19.13 46.33 8.69
CA GLY A 113 19.22 46.53 10.15
C GLY A 113 17.87 46.82 10.81
N GLN A 114 16.76 46.55 10.12
CA GLN A 114 15.41 46.77 10.62
C GLN A 114 14.79 45.48 11.15
N PRO A 115 13.84 45.54 12.10
CA PRO A 115 13.10 44.36 12.51
C PRO A 115 12.21 43.86 11.36
N GLU A 116 12.00 42.55 11.25
CA GLU A 116 11.23 41.94 10.15
C GLU A 116 9.85 42.57 9.90
N ARG A 117 9.11 42.85 10.99
CA ARG A 117 7.79 43.50 10.92
C ARG A 117 7.81 44.92 10.35
N ALA A 118 8.97 45.59 10.37
CA ALA A 118 9.15 46.91 9.76
C ALA A 118 9.44 46.80 8.25
N VAL A 119 9.94 45.65 7.78
CA VAL A 119 10.05 45.37 6.34
C VAL A 119 8.67 45.10 5.76
N CYS A 120 7.91 44.17 6.35
CA CYS A 120 6.49 44.01 6.05
C CYS A 120 5.77 43.21 7.15
N SER A 121 4.48 43.52 7.35
CA SER A 121 3.65 42.80 8.32
C SER A 121 3.24 41.42 7.81
N ASP A 122 2.88 40.52 8.73
CA ASP A 122 2.33 39.19 8.37
C ASP A 122 1.06 39.30 7.53
N ARG A 123 0.27 40.37 7.70
CA ARG A 123 -0.91 40.65 6.87
C ARG A 123 -0.54 40.88 5.41
N VAL A 124 0.56 41.59 5.15
CA VAL A 124 1.06 41.82 3.80
C VAL A 124 1.63 40.53 3.21
N LEU A 125 2.36 39.73 3.99
CA LEU A 125 2.85 38.43 3.51
C LEU A 125 1.71 37.50 3.08
N ARG A 126 0.61 37.46 3.85
CA ARG A 126 -0.57 36.65 3.48
C ARG A 126 -1.28 37.17 2.23
N SER A 127 -1.37 38.49 2.04
CA SER A 127 -2.02 39.03 0.84
C SER A 127 -1.25 38.71 -0.45
N LEU A 128 0.06 38.47 -0.37
CA LEU A 128 0.85 38.02 -1.53
C LEU A 128 0.49 36.60 -1.99
N LEU A 129 -0.07 35.76 -1.10
CA LEU A 129 -0.58 34.44 -1.48
C LEU A 129 -1.97 34.51 -2.11
N GLU A 130 -2.80 35.41 -1.60
CA GLU A 130 -4.18 35.58 -2.06
C GLU A 130 -4.23 36.28 -3.43
N ASP A 131 -3.35 37.25 -3.64
CA ASP A 131 -3.26 38.02 -4.88
C ASP A 131 -1.79 38.30 -5.21
N PRO A 132 -1.12 37.43 -6.00
CA PRO A 132 0.29 37.60 -6.34
C PRO A 132 0.49 38.90 -7.15
N PRO A 133 1.48 39.75 -6.81
CA PRO A 133 1.75 40.95 -7.58
C PRO A 133 2.19 40.57 -9.01
N ALA A 134 1.64 41.26 -10.00
CA ALA A 134 1.96 41.00 -11.41
C ALA A 134 3.41 41.37 -11.77
N ASP A 135 4.01 42.30 -11.04
CA ASP A 135 5.36 42.79 -11.27
C ASP A 135 6.01 43.35 -10.00
N ALA A 136 7.28 43.77 -10.12
CA ALA A 136 8.07 44.32 -9.03
C ALA A 136 7.54 45.68 -8.52
N SER A 137 6.87 46.46 -9.37
CA SER A 137 6.30 47.76 -9.00
C SER A 137 5.08 47.57 -8.09
N ALA A 138 4.18 46.65 -8.47
CA ALA A 138 3.02 46.26 -7.69
C ALA A 138 3.42 45.66 -6.33
N LEU A 139 4.54 44.94 -6.28
CA LEU A 139 5.12 44.44 -5.03
C LEU A 139 5.61 45.60 -4.14
N ALA A 140 6.38 46.54 -4.70
CA ALA A 140 6.91 47.69 -3.95
C ALA A 140 5.78 48.53 -3.32
N THR A 141 4.70 48.79 -4.05
CA THR A 141 3.53 49.53 -3.52
C THR A 141 2.90 48.86 -2.28
N ARG A 142 2.93 47.52 -2.19
CA ARG A 142 2.33 46.78 -1.07
C ARG A 142 3.24 46.70 0.15
N LEU A 143 4.55 46.86 -0.05
CA LEU A 143 5.54 46.78 1.00
C LEU A 143 5.75 48.13 1.72
N GLY A 144 5.26 49.23 1.13
CA GLY A 144 5.39 50.59 1.68
C GLY A 144 6.77 51.17 1.43
#